data_AF-A0A6C7CWW2-F1
#
_entry.id   AF-A0A6C7CWW2-F1
#
_cell.length_a   1.000
_cell.length_b   1.000
_cell.length_c   1.000
_cell.angle_alpha   90.00
_cell.angle_beta   90.00
_cell.angle_gamma   90.00
#
_symmetry.space_group_name_H-M   'P 1'
#
loop_
_entity.id
_entity.type
_entity.pdbx_description
1 polymer ?
#
loop_
_entity_poly.entity_id
_entity_poly.type
_entity_poly.pdbx_seq_one_letter_code
_entity_poly.pdbx_strand_id
1 'polypeptide(L)'
;MRFRQLLPLFGALFALYIIWGSTYFVIRIGVESWPPLMMAGVRFLSAGILLMAFLLLRGEKLPPLRQTINAALIGLLLLAVGNGLVTVAEHQNVPSGIAAVVVATVPLFTLCFSYFFGIKTRKLEWVGIAIGLAGIILLNSGGNLSGNPWGAILILIGSMSWAFGSVYGSRIALPVGMMAGAIEMLAAGVVLLCAAFLSGEKLATLPGLSGFMAVGYLALFGSIIAINAYMYLIRNVSPALATSYAYVNPVVAVLLGTGLGGERLSPVEWVALGVIVFAVVLVTLGKYLFPARAVVTPCKTEDSRQ
;
A
#
# COMPACT_ATOMS: atom_id res chain seq x y z
N MET A 1 -9.44 -16.90 22.34
CA MET A 1 -10.24 -16.09 21.39
C MET A 1 -11.24 -16.99 20.69
N ARG A 2 -12.53 -16.64 20.63
CA ARG A 2 -13.58 -17.51 20.04
C ARG A 2 -13.42 -17.52 18.51
N PHE A 3 -13.54 -18.69 17.89
CA PHE A 3 -13.40 -18.92 16.43
C PHE A 3 -14.12 -17.89 15.54
N ARG A 4 -15.29 -17.39 15.98
CA ARG A 4 -16.06 -16.33 15.30
C ARG A 4 -15.33 -14.99 15.16
N GLN A 5 -14.37 -14.68 16.03
CA GLN A 5 -13.55 -13.46 15.95
C GLN A 5 -12.33 -13.63 15.04
N LEU A 6 -11.91 -14.87 14.74
CA LEU A 6 -10.77 -15.14 13.87
C LEU A 6 -11.16 -15.13 12.38
N LEU A 7 -12.40 -15.53 12.06
CA LEU A 7 -12.90 -15.53 10.68
C LEU A 7 -12.78 -14.16 9.96
N PRO A 8 -13.20 -13.02 10.55
CA PRO A 8 -13.04 -11.72 9.89
C PRO A 8 -11.56 -11.31 9.74
N LEU A 9 -10.69 -11.73 10.65
CA LEU A 9 -9.24 -11.48 10.55
C LEU A 9 -8.61 -12.24 9.39
N PHE A 10 -8.90 -13.54 9.27
CA PHE A 10 -8.42 -14.35 8.16
C PHE A 10 -8.99 -13.86 6.82
N GLY A 11 -10.28 -13.51 6.77
CA GLY A 11 -10.89 -12.93 5.59
C GLY A 11 -10.24 -11.62 5.17
N ALA A 12 -9.96 -10.72 6.12
CA ALA A 12 -9.29 -9.45 5.82
C ALA A 12 -7.83 -9.64 5.36
N LEU A 13 -7.07 -10.54 5.99
CA LEU A 13 -5.70 -10.85 5.57
C LEU A 13 -5.68 -11.48 4.17
N PHE A 14 -6.53 -12.46 3.92
CA PHE A 14 -6.66 -13.09 2.61
C PHE A 14 -7.03 -12.06 1.54
N ALA A 15 -8.00 -11.18 1.84
CA ALA A 15 -8.38 -10.09 0.96
C ALA A 15 -7.18 -9.20 0.64
N LEU A 16 -6.41 -8.73 1.63
CA LEU A 16 -5.23 -7.90 1.33
C LEU A 16 -4.19 -8.64 0.50
N TYR A 17 -3.89 -9.88 0.84
CA TYR A 17 -2.80 -10.63 0.21
C TYR A 17 -3.10 -10.93 -1.26
N ILE A 18 -4.33 -11.37 -1.54
CA ILE A 18 -4.71 -11.78 -2.88
C ILE A 18 -5.20 -10.60 -3.71
N ILE A 19 -6.06 -9.75 -3.15
CA ILE A 19 -6.67 -8.65 -3.90
C ILE A 19 -5.67 -7.52 -4.13
N TRP A 20 -4.87 -7.09 -3.15
CA TRP A 20 -3.85 -6.09 -3.44
C TRP A 20 -2.68 -6.65 -4.24
N GLY A 21 -2.35 -7.93 -4.07
CA GLY A 21 -1.41 -8.61 -4.98
C GLY A 21 -1.88 -8.59 -6.44
N SER A 22 -3.15 -8.91 -6.70
CA SER A 22 -3.72 -8.86 -8.06
C SER A 22 -4.00 -7.45 -8.55
N THR A 23 -4.13 -6.47 -7.65
CA THR A 23 -4.40 -5.06 -8.00
C THR A 23 -3.36 -4.51 -8.96
N TYR A 24 -2.06 -4.82 -8.77
CA TYR A 24 -1.01 -4.38 -9.70
C TYR A 24 -1.25 -4.94 -11.11
N PHE A 25 -1.50 -6.24 -11.22
CA PHE A 25 -1.78 -6.86 -12.52
C PHE A 25 -3.02 -6.27 -13.20
N VAL A 26 -4.09 -6.01 -12.44
CA VAL A 26 -5.33 -5.44 -13.00
C VAL A 26 -5.18 -3.96 -13.33
N ILE A 27 -4.35 -3.20 -12.59
CA ILE A 27 -3.96 -1.83 -12.99
C ILE A 27 -3.28 -1.89 -14.35
N ARG A 28 -2.29 -2.80 -14.53
CA ARG A 28 -1.59 -2.97 -15.80
C ARG A 28 -2.53 -3.26 -16.97
N ILE A 29 -3.58 -4.05 -16.79
CA ILE A 29 -4.63 -4.27 -17.80
C ILE A 29 -5.44 -3.00 -18.06
N GLY A 30 -5.85 -2.29 -17.01
CA GLY A 30 -6.69 -1.10 -17.14
C GLY A 30 -5.99 0.03 -17.89
N VAL A 31 -4.72 0.29 -17.56
CA VAL A 31 -3.93 1.37 -18.15
C VAL A 31 -3.55 1.14 -19.62
N GLU A 32 -3.82 -0.03 -20.20
CA GLU A 32 -3.70 -0.24 -21.66
C GLU A 32 -4.76 0.52 -22.46
N SER A 33 -5.89 0.85 -21.81
CA SER A 33 -7.06 1.43 -22.47
C SER A 33 -7.54 2.73 -21.82
N TRP A 34 -7.07 3.03 -20.61
CA TRP A 34 -7.40 4.24 -19.89
C TRP A 34 -6.16 5.10 -19.62
N PRO A 35 -6.27 6.43 -19.77
CA PRO A 35 -5.33 7.35 -19.15
C PRO A 35 -5.23 7.09 -17.64
N PRO A 36 -4.02 7.09 -17.05
CA PRO A 36 -3.79 6.54 -15.72
C PRO A 36 -4.49 7.30 -14.60
N LEU A 37 -4.45 8.64 -14.60
CA LEU A 37 -5.08 9.45 -13.57
C LEU A 37 -6.61 9.38 -13.68
N MET A 38 -7.13 9.37 -14.90
CA MET A 38 -8.55 9.20 -15.19
C MET A 38 -9.04 7.83 -14.72
N MET A 39 -8.31 6.76 -15.01
CA MET A 39 -8.65 5.40 -14.57
C MET A 39 -8.73 5.32 -13.04
N ALA A 40 -7.67 5.78 -12.35
CA ALA A 40 -7.61 5.77 -10.90
C ALA A 40 -8.70 6.67 -10.29
N GLY A 41 -8.95 7.84 -10.90
CA GLY A 41 -10.00 8.77 -10.52
C GLY A 41 -11.40 8.16 -10.62
N VAL A 42 -11.75 7.56 -11.76
CA VAL A 42 -13.04 6.86 -11.95
C VAL A 42 -13.18 5.69 -10.98
N ARG A 43 -12.12 4.88 -10.81
CA ARG A 43 -12.08 3.77 -9.84
C ARG A 43 -12.40 4.24 -8.43
N PHE A 44 -11.67 5.22 -7.90
CA PHE A 44 -11.85 5.65 -6.51
C PHE A 44 -13.13 6.45 -6.32
N LEU A 45 -13.51 7.31 -7.27
CA LEU A 45 -14.73 8.08 -7.17
C LEU A 45 -15.96 7.17 -7.18
N SER A 46 -16.03 6.20 -8.11
CA SER A 46 -17.15 5.24 -8.17
C SER A 46 -17.23 4.38 -6.90
N ALA A 47 -16.09 3.85 -6.43
CA ALA A 47 -16.02 3.08 -5.19
C ALA A 47 -16.46 3.91 -3.97
N GLY A 48 -16.01 5.16 -3.88
CA GLY A 48 -16.36 6.11 -2.83
C GLY A 48 -17.84 6.47 -2.84
N ILE A 49 -18.42 6.75 -4.01
CA ILE A 49 -19.85 7.05 -4.17
C ILE A 49 -20.69 5.85 -3.75
N LEU A 50 -20.37 4.65 -4.25
CA LEU A 50 -21.12 3.44 -3.93
C LEU A 50 -21.09 3.13 -2.43
N LEU A 51 -19.91 3.20 -1.80
CA LEU A 51 -19.78 2.94 -0.38
C LEU A 51 -20.46 4.04 0.46
N MET A 52 -20.28 5.31 0.12
CA MET A 52 -20.94 6.42 0.81
C MET A 52 -22.47 6.30 0.73
N ALA A 53 -23.01 6.07 -0.47
CA ALA A 53 -24.44 5.89 -0.67
C ALA A 53 -24.98 4.71 0.15
N PHE A 54 -24.27 3.57 0.13
CA PHE A 54 -24.65 2.41 0.94
C PHE A 54 -24.68 2.72 2.45
N LEU A 55 -23.70 3.45 2.97
CA LEU A 55 -23.64 3.83 4.39
C LEU A 55 -24.77 4.78 4.77
N LEU A 56 -25.02 5.80 3.95
CA LEU A 56 -26.11 6.77 4.18
C LEU A 56 -27.50 6.10 4.11
N LEU A 57 -27.69 5.16 3.18
CA LEU A 57 -28.93 4.36 3.08
C LEU A 57 -29.13 3.44 4.29
N ARG A 58 -28.05 3.04 4.98
CA ARG A 58 -28.12 2.31 6.25
C ARG A 58 -28.36 3.21 7.47
N GLY A 59 -28.46 4.53 7.28
CA GLY A 59 -28.67 5.49 8.35
C GLY A 59 -27.40 5.87 9.12
N GLU A 60 -26.21 5.55 8.59
CA GLU A 60 -24.95 6.04 9.15
C GLU A 60 -24.89 7.57 9.02
N LYS A 61 -24.47 8.25 10.09
CA LYS A 61 -24.37 9.71 10.11
C LYS A 61 -23.06 10.16 9.49
N LEU A 62 -23.09 11.29 8.79
CA LEU A 62 -21.88 11.95 8.34
C LEU A 62 -21.00 12.35 9.53
N PRO A 63 -19.68 12.12 9.45
CA PRO A 63 -18.78 12.44 10.55
C PRO A 63 -18.57 13.96 10.68
N PRO A 64 -18.08 14.44 11.84
CA PRO A 64 -17.73 15.84 12.02
C PRO A 64 -16.71 16.32 10.99
N LEU A 65 -16.80 17.60 10.58
CA LEU A 65 -15.97 18.18 9.53
C LEU A 65 -14.47 17.92 9.71
N ARG A 66 -13.96 18.00 10.94
CA ARG A 66 -12.55 17.71 11.25
C ARG A 66 -12.15 16.27 10.88
N GLN A 67 -13.00 15.29 11.17
CA GLN A 67 -12.73 13.89 10.80
C GLN A 67 -12.85 13.69 9.29
N THR A 68 -13.78 14.38 8.64
CA THR A 68 -13.93 14.38 7.18
C THR A 68 -12.68 14.92 6.49
N ILE A 69 -12.17 16.07 6.93
CA ILE A 69 -10.94 16.67 6.38
C ILE A 69 -9.74 15.76 6.61
N ASN A 70 -9.62 15.17 7.81
CA ASN A 70 -8.55 14.22 8.12
C ASN A 70 -8.61 13.00 7.19
N ALA A 71 -9.77 12.38 7.02
CA ALA A 71 -9.94 11.25 6.11
C ALA A 71 -9.66 11.64 4.65
N ALA A 72 -10.09 12.82 4.21
CA ALA A 72 -9.79 13.31 2.87
C ALA A 72 -8.28 13.48 2.64
N LEU A 73 -7.54 13.99 3.64
CA LEU A 73 -6.09 14.10 3.61
C LEU A 73 -5.41 12.72 3.56
N ILE A 74 -5.89 11.74 4.32
CA ILE A 74 -5.38 10.36 4.24
C ILE A 74 -5.66 9.75 2.87
N GLY A 75 -6.85 9.97 2.30
CA GLY A 75 -7.19 9.52 0.95
C GLY A 75 -6.27 10.13 -0.12
N LEU A 76 -5.94 11.40 0.01
CA LEU A 76 -4.97 12.08 -0.84
C LEU A 76 -3.58 11.40 -0.77
N LEU A 77 -3.08 11.15 0.44
CA LEU A 77 -1.73 10.57 0.63
C LEU A 77 -1.65 9.11 0.17
N LEU A 78 -2.63 8.28 0.54
CA LEU A 78 -2.60 6.84 0.28
C LEU A 78 -3.08 6.54 -1.14
N LEU A 79 -4.27 7.03 -1.51
CA LEU A 79 -4.94 6.58 -2.73
C LEU A 79 -4.56 7.46 -3.93
N ALA A 80 -4.59 8.79 -3.79
CA ALA A 80 -4.26 9.67 -4.91
C ALA A 80 -2.77 9.71 -5.20
N VAL A 81 -1.93 9.99 -4.20
CA VAL A 81 -0.47 10.01 -4.40
C VAL A 81 0.07 8.58 -4.38
N GLY A 82 -0.21 7.80 -3.34
CA GLY A 82 0.34 6.45 -3.20
C GLY A 82 -0.03 5.52 -4.35
N ASN A 83 -1.33 5.25 -4.55
CA ASN A 83 -1.78 4.34 -5.62
C ASN A 83 -1.82 5.01 -7.00
N GLY A 84 -2.11 6.30 -7.08
CA GLY A 84 -2.13 7.03 -8.36
C GLY A 84 -0.74 7.06 -9.04
N LEU A 85 0.34 7.30 -8.30
CA LEU A 85 1.69 7.27 -8.89
C LEU A 85 2.13 5.87 -9.34
N VAL A 86 1.68 4.82 -8.66
CA VAL A 86 1.86 3.43 -9.13
C VAL A 86 1.12 3.21 -10.45
N THR A 87 -0.12 3.70 -10.55
CA THR A 87 -0.92 3.62 -11.78
C THR A 87 -0.24 4.33 -12.94
N VAL A 88 0.32 5.53 -12.70
CA VAL A 88 1.09 6.26 -13.70
C VAL A 88 2.36 5.50 -14.09
N ALA A 89 3.08 4.91 -13.14
CA ALA A 89 4.29 4.14 -13.43
C ALA A 89 3.99 2.90 -14.29
N GLU A 90 2.93 2.15 -14.00
CA GLU A 90 2.53 1.00 -14.81
C GLU A 90 2.07 1.40 -16.21
N HIS A 91 1.41 2.55 -16.36
CA HIS A 91 1.10 3.12 -17.69
C HIS A 91 2.38 3.49 -18.46
N GLN A 92 3.47 3.81 -17.77
CA GLN A 92 4.79 4.00 -18.39
C GLN A 92 5.56 2.68 -18.60
N ASN A 93 4.84 1.57 -18.72
CA ASN A 93 5.35 0.23 -19.00
C ASN A 93 6.19 -0.39 -17.88
N VAL A 94 6.06 0.07 -16.63
CA VAL A 94 6.61 -0.70 -15.50
C VAL A 94 5.79 -2.00 -15.34
N PRO A 95 6.42 -3.19 -15.38
CA PRO A 95 5.72 -4.45 -15.14
C PRO A 95 5.07 -4.49 -13.76
N SER A 96 3.88 -5.10 -13.67
CA SER A 96 3.11 -5.16 -12.42
C SER A 96 3.85 -5.88 -11.30
N GLY A 97 4.59 -6.95 -11.63
CA GLY A 97 5.46 -7.64 -10.67
C GLY A 97 6.54 -6.72 -10.10
N ILE A 98 7.19 -5.92 -10.96
CA ILE A 98 8.24 -4.96 -10.55
C ILE A 98 7.63 -3.83 -9.72
N ALA A 99 6.47 -3.31 -10.10
CA ALA A 99 5.77 -2.29 -9.34
C ALA A 99 5.46 -2.76 -7.91
N ALA A 100 4.94 -3.99 -7.76
CA ALA A 100 4.67 -4.59 -6.46
C ALA A 100 5.96 -4.76 -5.62
N VAL A 101 7.08 -5.13 -6.25
CA VAL A 101 8.39 -5.25 -5.58
C VAL A 101 8.87 -3.92 -5.03
N VAL A 102 8.79 -2.85 -5.81
CA VAL A 102 9.20 -1.52 -5.31
C VAL A 102 8.27 -1.05 -4.20
N VAL A 103 6.95 -1.29 -4.31
CA VAL A 103 5.98 -0.98 -3.23
C VAL A 103 6.24 -1.79 -1.96
N ALA A 104 6.86 -2.97 -2.05
CA ALA A 104 7.25 -3.73 -0.85
C ALA A 104 8.21 -2.95 0.07
N THR A 105 8.78 -1.82 -0.37
CA THR A 105 9.58 -0.92 0.47
C THR A 105 8.77 -0.02 1.41
N VAL A 106 7.44 0.02 1.29
CA VAL A 106 6.55 0.77 2.20
C VAL A 106 6.88 0.55 3.67
N PRO A 107 7.06 -0.69 4.19
CA PRO A 107 7.39 -0.90 5.60
C PRO A 107 8.74 -0.30 6.02
N LEU A 108 9.71 -0.21 5.10
CA LEU A 108 10.99 0.45 5.36
C LEU A 108 10.78 1.95 5.58
N PHE A 109 9.97 2.60 4.73
CA PHE A 109 9.60 4.01 4.92
C PHE A 109 8.72 4.23 6.15
N THR A 110 7.77 3.32 6.43
CA THR A 110 6.92 3.38 7.62
C THR A 110 7.75 3.40 8.89
N LEU A 111 8.82 2.60 8.93
CA LEU A 111 9.76 2.59 10.04
C LEU A 111 10.53 3.90 10.15
N CYS A 112 11.05 4.44 9.05
CA CYS A 112 11.73 5.75 9.03
C CYS A 112 10.83 6.86 9.56
N PHE A 113 9.58 6.95 9.08
CA PHE A 113 8.63 7.93 9.58
C PHE A 113 8.28 7.68 11.05
N SER A 114 8.05 6.42 11.45
CA SER A 114 7.79 6.05 12.84
C SER A 114 8.88 6.52 13.79
N TYR A 115 10.15 6.43 13.39
CA TYR A 115 11.29 6.95 14.15
C TYR A 115 11.21 8.47 14.36
N PHE A 116 10.91 9.25 13.31
CA PHE A 116 10.73 10.71 13.43
C PHE A 116 9.61 11.11 14.37
N PHE A 117 8.67 10.22 14.63
CA PHE A 117 7.60 10.42 15.58
C PHE A 117 7.84 9.75 16.95
N GLY A 118 9.08 9.42 17.27
CA GLY A 118 9.50 8.97 18.61
C GLY A 118 9.35 7.47 18.89
N ILE A 119 9.03 6.65 17.87
CA ILE A 119 9.03 5.19 18.03
C ILE A 119 10.49 4.69 18.00
N LYS A 120 10.90 3.98 19.06
CA LYS A 120 12.27 3.44 19.17
C LYS A 120 12.53 2.43 18.06
N THR A 121 13.67 2.57 17.39
CA THR A 121 14.15 1.65 16.35
C THR A 121 15.40 0.88 16.79
N ARG A 122 15.63 -0.28 16.20
CA ARG A 122 16.80 -1.15 16.45
C ARG A 122 17.83 -0.99 15.34
N LYS A 123 19.12 -1.24 15.65
CA LYS A 123 20.19 -1.23 14.62
C LYS A 123 19.90 -2.21 13.46
N LEU A 124 19.32 -3.36 13.77
CA LEU A 124 18.93 -4.38 12.78
C LEU A 124 17.92 -3.85 11.74
N GLU A 125 17.03 -2.97 12.18
CA GLU A 125 16.01 -2.38 11.33
C GLU A 125 16.63 -1.41 10.30
N TRP A 126 17.66 -0.65 10.70
CA TRP A 126 18.45 0.18 9.77
C TRP A 126 19.25 -0.63 8.76
N VAL A 127 19.77 -1.80 9.17
CA VAL A 127 20.42 -2.75 8.24
C VAL A 127 19.42 -3.25 7.21
N GLY A 128 18.21 -3.63 7.64
CA GLY A 128 17.15 -4.02 6.71
C GLY A 128 16.77 -2.91 5.74
N ILE A 129 16.67 -1.65 6.19
CA ILE A 129 16.47 -0.50 5.29
C ILE A 129 17.59 -0.40 4.24
N ALA A 130 18.85 -0.48 4.65
CA ALA A 130 19.98 -0.40 3.73
C ALA A 130 19.99 -1.53 2.69
N ILE A 131 19.69 -2.77 3.11
CA ILE A 131 19.57 -3.94 2.21
C ILE A 131 18.42 -3.73 1.22
N GLY A 132 17.27 -3.23 1.68
CA GLY A 132 16.12 -2.96 0.81
C GLY A 132 16.42 -1.89 -0.24
N LEU A 133 17.10 -0.82 0.14
CA LEU A 133 17.56 0.22 -0.79
C LEU A 133 18.57 -0.34 -1.81
N ALA A 134 19.50 -1.18 -1.38
CA ALA A 134 20.42 -1.87 -2.29
C ALA A 134 19.67 -2.79 -3.27
N GLY A 135 18.61 -3.47 -2.80
CA GLY A 135 17.73 -4.27 -3.64
C GLY A 135 17.02 -3.44 -4.72
N ILE A 136 16.59 -2.21 -4.42
CA ILE A 136 16.00 -1.29 -5.43
C ILE A 136 17.04 -0.89 -6.48
N ILE A 137 18.28 -0.57 -6.06
CA ILE A 137 19.36 -0.23 -6.98
C ILE A 137 19.67 -1.43 -7.90
N LEU A 138 19.71 -2.64 -7.33
CA LEU A 138 19.89 -3.87 -8.10
C LEU A 138 18.74 -4.09 -9.09
N LEU A 139 17.49 -3.85 -8.68
CA LEU A 139 16.31 -3.96 -9.54
C LEU A 139 16.42 -3.03 -10.76
N ASN A 140 16.98 -1.82 -10.59
CA ASN A 140 17.18 -0.88 -11.69
C ASN A 140 18.19 -1.40 -12.74
N SER A 141 19.18 -2.19 -12.33
CA SER A 141 20.17 -2.80 -13.25
C SER A 141 19.63 -3.98 -14.07
N GLY A 142 18.40 -4.44 -13.80
CA GLY A 142 17.81 -5.65 -14.38
C GLY A 142 17.20 -5.52 -15.78
N GLY A 143 17.21 -4.35 -16.41
CA GLY A 143 16.79 -4.15 -17.79
C GLY A 143 15.41 -3.50 -17.97
N ASN A 144 14.37 -3.91 -17.21
CA ASN A 144 13.03 -3.34 -17.40
C ASN A 144 12.92 -1.89 -16.86
N LEU A 145 13.68 -1.57 -15.81
CA LEU A 145 13.73 -0.21 -15.23
C LEU A 145 14.87 0.65 -15.79
N SER A 146 15.87 0.06 -16.44
CA SER A 146 16.99 0.83 -17.00
C SER A 146 16.56 1.69 -18.20
N GLY A 147 15.47 1.33 -18.88
CA GLY A 147 14.83 2.15 -19.92
C GLY A 147 13.87 3.22 -19.39
N ASN A 148 13.44 3.13 -18.12
CA ASN A 148 12.52 4.09 -17.50
C ASN A 148 12.79 4.25 -15.98
N PRO A 149 13.84 5.00 -15.59
CA PRO A 149 14.15 5.26 -14.18
C PRO A 149 13.06 6.07 -13.47
N TRP A 150 12.25 6.82 -14.22
CA TRP A 150 11.15 7.62 -13.68
C TRP A 150 10.04 6.75 -13.08
N GLY A 151 9.76 5.59 -13.66
CA GLY A 151 8.77 4.65 -13.12
C GLY A 151 9.08 4.22 -11.68
N ALA A 152 10.34 3.86 -11.39
CA ALA A 152 10.77 3.53 -10.03
C ALA A 152 10.65 4.73 -9.08
N ILE A 153 11.04 5.93 -9.52
CA ILE A 153 10.93 7.15 -8.70
C ILE A 153 9.47 7.44 -8.34
N LEU A 154 8.54 7.33 -9.30
CA LEU A 154 7.11 7.52 -9.05
C LEU A 154 6.59 6.52 -8.01
N ILE A 155 6.96 5.24 -8.13
CA ILE A 155 6.54 4.22 -7.17
C ILE A 155 7.16 4.45 -5.79
N LEU A 156 8.42 4.90 -5.71
CA LEU A 156 9.07 5.25 -4.43
C LEU A 156 8.39 6.43 -3.75
N ILE A 157 8.06 7.49 -4.50
CA ILE A 157 7.30 8.64 -3.97
C ILE A 157 5.92 8.17 -3.50
N GLY A 158 5.25 7.33 -4.28
CA GLY A 158 3.97 6.73 -3.90
C GLY A 158 4.10 5.90 -2.62
N SER A 159 5.15 5.08 -2.50
CA SER A 159 5.43 4.25 -1.33
C SER A 159 5.74 5.07 -0.09
N MET A 160 6.50 6.16 -0.23
CA MET A 160 6.76 7.11 0.84
C MET A 160 5.49 7.82 1.29
N SER A 161 4.66 8.29 0.35
CA SER A 161 3.37 8.93 0.65
C SER A 161 2.42 7.98 1.38
N TRP A 162 2.33 6.73 0.91
CA TRP A 162 1.53 5.68 1.56
C TRP A 162 2.01 5.41 2.99
N ALA A 163 3.33 5.24 3.16
CA ALA A 163 3.94 4.99 4.45
C ALA A 163 3.71 6.15 5.42
N PHE A 164 3.95 7.39 4.97
CA PHE A 164 3.73 8.59 5.77
C PHE A 164 2.25 8.73 6.16
N GLY A 165 1.34 8.63 5.19
CA GLY A 165 -0.10 8.73 5.45
C GLY A 165 -0.60 7.63 6.38
N SER A 166 -0.05 6.42 6.31
CA SER A 166 -0.40 5.33 7.25
C SER A 166 0.03 5.67 8.68
N VAL A 167 1.26 6.18 8.86
CA VAL A 167 1.80 6.58 10.19
C VAL A 167 1.08 7.82 10.73
N TYR A 168 0.78 8.79 9.87
CA TYR A 168 0.06 10.00 10.26
C TYR A 168 -1.41 9.70 10.58
N GLY A 169 -2.07 8.87 9.76
CA GLY A 169 -3.44 8.41 9.91
C GLY A 169 -3.69 7.71 11.25
N SER A 170 -2.71 6.95 11.76
CA SER A 170 -2.81 6.31 13.06
C SER A 170 -2.76 7.27 14.25
N ARG A 171 -2.46 8.57 14.03
CA ARG A 171 -2.35 9.59 15.08
C ARG A 171 -3.43 10.66 15.04
N ILE A 172 -4.22 10.71 13.99
CA ILE A 172 -5.30 11.68 13.84
C ILE A 172 -6.65 11.03 14.05
N ALA A 173 -7.63 11.82 14.46
CA ALA A 173 -9.00 11.34 14.59
C ALA A 173 -9.60 11.13 13.19
N LEU A 174 -9.93 9.88 12.88
CA LEU A 174 -10.61 9.47 11.64
C LEU A 174 -12.04 9.02 11.93
N PRO A 175 -12.94 9.05 10.93
CA PRO A 175 -14.27 8.47 11.04
C PRO A 175 -14.24 7.00 11.45
N VAL A 176 -15.29 6.58 12.15
CA VAL A 176 -15.44 5.19 12.62
C VAL A 176 -15.91 4.30 11.46
N GLY A 177 -15.54 3.01 11.52
CA GLY A 177 -15.99 2.00 10.56
C GLY A 177 -15.56 2.30 9.12
N MET A 178 -16.43 1.98 8.17
CA MET A 178 -16.19 2.10 6.73
C MET A 178 -16.31 3.53 6.18
N MET A 179 -16.80 4.46 7.01
CA MET A 179 -16.98 5.87 6.63
C MET A 179 -15.65 6.55 6.29
N ALA A 180 -14.56 6.19 6.97
CA ALA A 180 -13.23 6.70 6.67
C ALA A 180 -12.80 6.34 5.24
N GLY A 181 -12.90 5.06 4.88
CA GLY A 181 -12.58 4.58 3.53
C GLY A 181 -13.46 5.20 2.45
N ALA A 182 -14.75 5.43 2.72
CA ALA A 182 -15.64 6.12 1.77
C ALA A 182 -15.16 7.54 1.46
N ILE A 183 -14.81 8.32 2.49
CA ILE A 183 -14.33 9.70 2.33
C ILE A 183 -12.94 9.73 1.68
N GLU A 184 -12.05 8.81 2.07
CA GLU A 184 -10.72 8.67 1.46
C GLU A 184 -10.82 8.44 -0.05
N MET A 185 -11.68 7.49 -0.46
CA MET A 185 -11.90 7.16 -1.87
C MET A 185 -12.54 8.31 -2.65
N LEU A 186 -13.54 8.99 -2.07
CA LEU A 186 -14.16 10.17 -2.70
C LEU A 186 -13.14 11.30 -2.91
N ALA A 187 -12.39 11.65 -1.87
CA ALA A 187 -11.38 12.70 -1.95
C ALA A 187 -10.30 12.37 -2.98
N ALA A 188 -9.79 11.13 -2.97
CA ALA A 188 -8.81 10.68 -3.94
C ALA A 188 -9.35 10.69 -5.36
N GLY A 189 -10.58 10.19 -5.57
CA GLY A 189 -11.25 10.18 -6.86
C GLY A 189 -11.40 11.58 -7.45
N VAL A 190 -11.85 12.54 -6.65
CA VAL A 190 -11.95 13.95 -7.07
C VAL A 190 -10.59 14.51 -7.45
N VAL A 191 -9.59 14.36 -6.59
CA VAL A 191 -8.25 14.93 -6.84
C VAL A 191 -7.61 14.31 -8.09
N LEU A 192 -7.74 13.00 -8.28
CA LEU A 192 -7.20 12.30 -9.45
C LEU A 192 -7.90 12.71 -10.74
N LEU A 193 -9.23 12.90 -10.73
CA LEU A 193 -9.95 13.40 -11.91
C LEU A 193 -9.62 14.87 -12.20
N CYS A 194 -9.43 15.70 -11.17
CA CYS A 194 -8.91 17.05 -11.36
C CYS A 194 -7.50 17.02 -11.97
N ALA A 195 -6.62 16.14 -11.48
CA ALA A 195 -5.29 15.97 -12.03
C ALA A 195 -5.31 15.45 -13.47
N ALA A 196 -6.21 14.51 -13.81
CA ALA A 196 -6.43 14.04 -15.17
C ALA A 196 -6.88 15.19 -16.10
N PHE A 197 -7.82 16.02 -15.65
CA PHE A 197 -8.27 17.19 -16.39
C PHE A 197 -7.14 18.22 -16.60
N LEU A 198 -6.39 18.54 -15.54
CA LEU A 198 -5.29 19.52 -15.59
C LEU A 198 -4.08 19.03 -16.41
N SER A 199 -3.82 17.72 -16.43
CA SER A 199 -2.77 17.11 -17.27
C SER A 199 -3.22 16.93 -18.72
N GLY A 200 -4.50 17.17 -19.02
CA GLY A 200 -5.05 17.03 -20.36
C GLY A 200 -5.28 15.58 -20.80
N GLU A 201 -5.39 14.65 -19.85
CA GLU A 201 -5.75 13.27 -20.15
C GLU A 201 -7.13 13.23 -20.85
N LYS A 202 -7.18 12.51 -21.97
CA LYS A 202 -8.39 12.31 -22.75
C LYS A 202 -8.46 10.84 -23.17
N LEU A 203 -9.67 10.30 -23.16
CA LEU A 203 -9.93 9.01 -23.81
C LEU A 203 -9.78 9.21 -25.32
N ALA A 204 -8.67 8.74 -25.90
CA ALA A 204 -8.48 8.74 -27.34
C ALA A 204 -9.47 7.79 -28.03
N THR A 205 -9.74 6.66 -27.38
CA THR A 205 -10.72 5.65 -27.79
C THR A 205 -11.50 5.18 -26.58
N LEU A 206 -12.73 4.72 -26.79
CA LEU A 206 -13.49 4.09 -25.72
C LEU A 206 -12.77 2.83 -25.24
N PRO A 207 -12.61 2.64 -23.92
CA PRO A 207 -12.01 1.44 -23.38
C PRO A 207 -12.81 0.20 -23.79
N GLY A 208 -12.11 -0.89 -24.10
CA GLY A 208 -12.75 -2.18 -24.36
C GLY A 208 -13.36 -2.79 -23.10
N LEU A 209 -14.01 -3.94 -23.27
CA LEU A 209 -14.62 -4.68 -22.14
C LEU A 209 -13.60 -4.99 -21.03
N SER A 210 -12.36 -5.36 -21.39
CA SER A 210 -11.28 -5.62 -20.43
C SER A 210 -10.94 -4.39 -19.59
N GLY A 211 -10.88 -3.20 -20.20
CA GLY A 211 -10.62 -1.94 -19.49
C GLY A 211 -11.72 -1.58 -18.50
N PHE A 212 -12.99 -1.71 -18.89
CA PHE A 212 -14.11 -1.49 -17.96
C PHE A 212 -14.18 -2.54 -16.85
N MET A 213 -13.92 -3.81 -17.17
CA MET A 213 -13.84 -4.88 -16.18
C MET A 213 -12.69 -4.66 -15.20
N ALA A 214 -11.54 -4.16 -15.65
CA ALA A 214 -10.42 -3.80 -14.80
C ALA A 214 -10.83 -2.70 -13.79
N VAL A 215 -11.44 -1.60 -14.27
CA VAL A 215 -11.93 -0.53 -13.38
C VAL A 215 -12.98 -1.06 -12.40
N GLY A 216 -13.92 -1.89 -12.86
CA GLY A 216 -14.94 -2.50 -11.99
C GLY A 216 -14.34 -3.41 -10.91
N TYR A 217 -13.39 -4.26 -11.28
CA TYR A 217 -12.65 -5.11 -10.35
C TYR A 217 -11.89 -4.27 -9.33
N LEU A 218 -11.16 -3.26 -9.80
CA LEU A 218 -10.36 -2.38 -8.96
C LEU A 218 -11.23 -1.53 -8.03
N ALA A 219 -12.40 -1.09 -8.46
CA ALA A 219 -13.34 -0.35 -7.63
C ALA A 219 -13.96 -1.23 -6.54
N LEU A 220 -14.43 -2.44 -6.89
CA LEU A 220 -15.09 -3.33 -5.94
C LEU A 220 -14.09 -4.03 -5.01
N PHE A 221 -13.16 -4.79 -5.59
CA PHE A 221 -12.22 -5.61 -4.83
C PHE A 221 -11.06 -4.76 -4.32
N GLY A 222 -10.35 -4.11 -5.24
CA GLY A 222 -9.13 -3.36 -4.92
C GLY A 222 -9.36 -2.14 -4.02
N SER A 223 -10.55 -1.55 -4.05
CA SER A 223 -10.91 -0.38 -3.26
C SER A 223 -11.91 -0.71 -2.15
N ILE A 224 -13.18 -0.97 -2.45
CA ILE A 224 -14.21 -1.14 -1.38
C ILE A 224 -13.83 -2.26 -0.41
N ILE A 225 -13.53 -3.47 -0.90
CA ILE A 225 -13.23 -4.61 -0.03
C ILE A 225 -11.88 -4.44 0.65
N ALA A 226 -10.82 -4.21 -0.13
CA ALA A 226 -9.46 -4.25 0.41
C ALA A 226 -9.13 -3.04 1.31
N ILE A 227 -9.57 -1.82 1.00
CA ILE A 227 -9.31 -0.66 1.87
C ILE A 227 -10.01 -0.83 3.21
N ASN A 228 -11.26 -1.30 3.22
CA ASN A 228 -11.97 -1.55 4.47
C ASN A 228 -11.38 -2.72 5.27
N ALA A 229 -10.90 -3.78 4.60
CA ALA A 229 -10.14 -4.85 5.23
C ALA A 229 -8.85 -4.34 5.89
N TYR A 230 -8.11 -3.45 5.21
CA TYR A 230 -6.92 -2.80 5.76
C TYR A 230 -7.25 -1.96 7.00
N MET A 231 -8.27 -1.10 6.92
CA MET A 231 -8.71 -0.26 8.04
C MET A 231 -9.20 -1.10 9.23
N TYR A 232 -9.80 -2.26 8.98
CA TYR A 232 -10.13 -3.22 10.02
C TYR A 232 -8.88 -3.83 10.65
N LEU A 233 -7.90 -4.28 9.86
CA LEU A 233 -6.67 -4.89 10.36
C LEU A 233 -5.82 -3.93 11.19
N ILE A 234 -5.59 -2.70 10.74
CA ILE A 234 -4.78 -1.73 11.51
C ILE A 234 -5.36 -1.43 12.89
N ARG A 235 -6.66 -1.63 13.09
CA ARG A 235 -7.36 -1.43 14.38
C ARG A 235 -7.42 -2.70 15.25
N ASN A 236 -7.26 -3.89 14.66
CA ASN A 236 -7.55 -5.16 15.33
C ASN A 236 -6.36 -6.12 15.44
N VAL A 237 -5.27 -5.89 14.70
CA VAL A 237 -4.06 -6.73 14.76
C VAL A 237 -2.81 -5.91 15.03
N SER A 238 -1.71 -6.61 15.32
CA SER A 238 -0.41 -5.96 15.45
C SER A 238 0.00 -5.29 14.12
N PRO A 239 0.73 -4.16 14.15
CA PRO A 239 1.19 -3.50 12.93
C PRO A 239 1.98 -4.42 11.99
N ALA A 240 2.73 -5.39 12.55
CA ALA A 240 3.48 -6.38 11.77
C ALA A 240 2.56 -7.31 10.96
N LEU A 241 1.42 -7.72 11.54
CA LEU A 241 0.42 -8.55 10.84
C LEU A 241 -0.46 -7.70 9.91
N ALA A 242 -0.72 -6.43 10.24
CA ALA A 242 -1.47 -5.53 9.37
C ALA A 242 -0.71 -5.20 8.07
N THR A 243 0.63 -5.22 8.11
CA THR A 243 1.51 -4.87 6.98
C THR A 243 2.11 -6.09 6.28
N SER A 244 1.79 -7.31 6.71
CA SER A 244 2.38 -8.52 6.14
C SER A 244 1.94 -8.86 4.72
N TYR A 245 0.92 -8.16 4.21
CA TYR A 245 0.57 -8.21 2.80
C TYR A 245 1.75 -7.79 1.90
N ALA A 246 2.63 -6.91 2.39
CA ALA A 246 3.79 -6.43 1.64
C ALA A 246 4.77 -7.56 1.23
N TYR A 247 4.74 -8.73 1.91
CA TYR A 247 5.55 -9.89 1.53
C TYR A 247 4.90 -10.74 0.43
N VAL A 248 3.57 -10.78 0.42
CA VAL A 248 2.80 -11.69 -0.42
C VAL A 248 2.44 -11.02 -1.74
N ASN A 249 2.15 -9.71 -1.71
CA ASN A 249 1.78 -8.96 -2.89
C ASN A 249 2.78 -9.08 -4.06
N PRO A 250 4.12 -8.96 -3.86
CA PRO A 250 5.06 -9.13 -4.95
C PRO A 250 4.99 -10.51 -5.60
N VAL A 251 4.82 -11.57 -4.79
CA VAL A 251 4.70 -12.94 -5.30
C VAL A 251 3.43 -13.10 -6.13
N VAL A 252 2.29 -12.62 -5.63
CA VAL A 252 1.01 -12.69 -6.34
C VAL A 252 1.06 -11.87 -7.63
N ALA A 253 1.59 -10.64 -7.58
CA ALA A 253 1.73 -9.76 -8.74
C ALA A 253 2.64 -10.39 -9.80
N VAL A 254 3.79 -10.94 -9.40
CA VAL A 254 4.70 -11.63 -10.33
C VAL A 254 4.03 -12.86 -10.94
N LEU A 255 3.36 -13.72 -10.15
CA LEU A 255 2.71 -14.92 -10.68
C LEU A 255 1.61 -14.57 -11.71
N LEU A 256 0.81 -13.54 -11.44
CA LEU A 256 -0.22 -13.07 -12.36
C LEU A 256 0.39 -12.38 -13.58
N GLY A 257 1.38 -11.51 -13.38
CA GLY A 257 2.08 -10.80 -14.44
C GLY A 257 2.79 -11.74 -15.40
N THR A 258 3.57 -12.71 -14.91
CA THR A 258 4.29 -13.67 -15.76
C THR A 258 3.35 -14.75 -16.33
N GLY A 259 2.36 -15.18 -15.56
CA GLY A 259 1.47 -16.30 -15.93
C GLY A 259 0.34 -15.91 -16.88
N LEU A 260 -0.28 -14.74 -16.65
CA LEU A 260 -1.42 -14.25 -17.43
C LEU A 260 -1.08 -13.02 -18.26
N GLY A 261 -0.17 -12.16 -17.78
CA GLY A 261 0.22 -10.91 -18.45
C GLY A 261 1.32 -11.04 -19.48
N GLY A 262 1.99 -12.19 -19.56
CA GLY A 262 3.15 -12.38 -20.43
C GLY A 262 4.39 -11.55 -20.02
N GLU A 263 4.41 -11.00 -18.80
CA GLU A 263 5.56 -10.25 -18.28
C GLU A 263 6.78 -11.17 -18.14
N ARG A 264 7.98 -10.63 -18.38
CA ARG A 264 9.24 -11.36 -18.22
C ARG A 264 10.16 -10.62 -17.26
N LEU A 265 10.54 -11.31 -16.19
CA LEU A 265 11.54 -10.83 -15.26
C LEU A 265 12.92 -11.40 -15.60
N SER A 266 13.92 -10.54 -15.61
CA SER A 266 15.31 -10.96 -15.77
C SER A 266 15.82 -11.67 -14.51
N PRO A 267 16.89 -12.48 -14.60
CA PRO A 267 17.47 -13.12 -13.43
C PRO A 267 17.88 -12.12 -12.33
N VAL A 268 18.32 -10.92 -12.72
CA VAL A 268 18.67 -9.84 -11.79
C VAL A 268 17.46 -9.35 -11.02
N GLU A 269 16.30 -9.24 -11.68
CA GLU A 269 15.06 -8.81 -11.05
C GLU A 269 14.51 -9.84 -10.07
N TRP A 270 14.68 -11.13 -10.36
CA TRP A 270 14.39 -12.21 -9.40
C TRP A 270 15.27 -12.13 -8.15
N VAL A 271 16.57 -11.86 -8.31
CA VAL A 271 17.47 -11.65 -7.17
C VAL A 271 17.08 -10.42 -6.38
N ALA A 272 16.77 -9.30 -7.06
CA ALA A 272 16.34 -8.06 -6.42
C ALA A 272 15.04 -8.22 -5.64
N LEU A 273 14.05 -8.94 -6.18
CA LEU A 273 12.83 -9.35 -5.47
C LEU A 273 13.18 -10.09 -4.18
N GLY A 274 14.06 -11.09 -4.25
CA GLY A 274 14.50 -11.85 -3.08
C GLY A 274 15.17 -10.96 -2.02
N VAL A 275 16.05 -10.06 -2.43
CA VAL A 275 16.75 -9.11 -1.55
C VAL A 275 15.76 -8.15 -0.87
N ILE A 276 14.81 -7.59 -1.62
CA ILE A 276 13.81 -6.65 -1.07
C ILE A 276 12.89 -7.37 -0.10
N VAL A 277 12.33 -8.53 -0.47
CA VAL A 277 11.46 -9.30 0.44
C VAL A 277 12.23 -9.68 1.71
N PHE A 278 13.48 -10.13 1.59
CA PHE A 278 14.33 -10.44 2.75
C PHE A 278 14.54 -9.22 3.64
N ALA A 279 14.85 -8.05 3.07
CA ALA A 279 15.02 -6.80 3.82
C ALA A 279 13.76 -6.43 4.62
N VAL A 280 12.58 -6.52 4.00
CA VAL A 280 11.32 -6.19 4.66
C VAL A 280 11.04 -7.21 5.79
N VAL A 281 11.25 -8.51 5.55
CA VAL A 281 11.12 -9.55 6.58
C VAL A 281 12.07 -9.31 7.74
N LEU A 282 13.31 -8.92 7.46
CA LEU A 282 14.30 -8.60 8.48
C LEU A 282 13.86 -7.42 9.35
N VAL A 283 13.33 -6.36 8.74
CA VAL A 283 12.83 -5.18 9.49
C VAL A 283 11.64 -5.53 10.37
N THR A 284 10.70 -6.33 9.89
CA THR A 284 9.44 -6.55 10.59
C THR A 284 9.48 -7.70 11.59
N LEU A 285 10.17 -8.79 11.25
CA LEU A 285 10.31 -9.99 12.09
C LEU A 285 11.62 -10.05 12.86
N GLY A 286 12.64 -9.27 12.46
CA GLY A 286 13.95 -9.29 13.12
C GLY A 286 13.89 -8.99 14.61
N LYS A 287 12.91 -8.21 15.07
CA LYS A 287 12.72 -7.95 16.51
C LYS A 287 12.29 -9.18 17.32
N TYR A 288 11.63 -10.14 16.68
CA TYR A 288 11.20 -11.42 17.27
C TYR A 288 12.24 -12.52 17.08
N LEU A 289 12.90 -12.54 15.91
CA LEU A 289 13.95 -13.52 15.59
C LEU A 289 15.25 -13.23 16.34
N PHE A 290 15.55 -11.95 16.59
CA PHE A 290 16.73 -11.48 17.32
C PHE A 290 16.29 -10.60 18.50
N PRO A 291 15.75 -11.20 19.58
CA PRO A 291 15.42 -10.46 20.79
C PRO A 291 16.69 -9.88 21.40
N ALA A 292 16.67 -8.58 21.73
CA ALA A 292 17.78 -7.96 22.44
C ALA A 292 17.96 -8.66 23.81
N ARG A 293 19.20 -9.04 24.16
CA ARG A 293 19.51 -9.51 25.52
C ARG A 293 18.99 -8.45 26.51
N ALA A 294 18.17 -8.87 27.47
CA ALA A 294 17.75 -8.02 28.56
C ALA A 294 19.01 -7.51 29.27
N VAL A 295 19.19 -6.19 29.27
CA VAL A 295 20.20 -5.57 30.13
C VAL A 295 19.66 -5.71 31.55
N VAL A 296 20.18 -6.70 32.28
CA VAL A 296 19.90 -6.85 33.70
C VAL A 296 20.58 -5.68 34.38
N THR A 297 19.83 -4.63 34.71
CA THR A 297 20.33 -3.57 35.60
C THR A 297 20.52 -4.22 36.97
N PRO A 298 21.75 -4.31 37.51
CA PRO A 298 21.93 -4.82 38.85
C PRO A 298 21.15 -3.91 39.79
N CYS A 299 20.30 -4.50 40.63
CA CYS A 299 19.66 -3.77 41.72
C CYS A 299 20.79 -3.16 42.55
N LYS A 300 20.84 -1.83 42.68
CA LYS A 300 21.72 -1.19 43.66
C LYS A 300 21.22 -1.63 45.02
N THR A 301 21.89 -2.60 45.62
CA THR A 301 21.79 -2.84 47.06
C THR A 301 22.22 -1.54 47.73
N GLU A 302 21.26 -0.84 48.33
CA GLU A 302 21.57 0.20 49.30
C GLU A 302 22.45 -0.46 50.36
N ASP A 303 23.72 -0.06 50.36
CA ASP A 303 24.70 -0.47 51.35
C ASP A 303 24.23 0.13 52.68
N SER A 304 23.45 -0.67 53.42
CA SER A 304 23.07 -0.41 54.78
C SER A 304 24.30 -0.67 55.64
N ARG A 305 25.20 0.32 55.69
CA ARG A 305 26.31 0.35 56.64
C ARG A 305 26.49 1.75 57.23
N GLN A 306 26.06 1.78 58.49
CA GLN A 306 26.64 2.46 59.67
C GLN A 306 26.46 3.97 59.79
#